data_AF-A0A9W9YYD7-F1
#
_entry.id   AF-A0A9W9YYD7-F1
#
_cell.length_a   1.000
_cell.length_b   1.000
_cell.length_c   1.000
_cell.angle_alpha   90.00
_cell.angle_beta   90.00
_cell.angle_gamma   90.00
#
_symmetry.space_group_name_H-M   'P 1'
#
loop_
_entity.id
_entity.type
_entity.pdbx_description
1 polymer ?
#
loop_
_entity_poly.entity_id
_entity_poly.type
_entity_poly.pdbx_seq_one_letter_code
_entity_poly.pdbx_strand_id
1 'polypeptide(L)'
;MNNEVDPEQRKFDTCDPRDRKIKRTPRPEDDIKKHTYKGSRSILLLNNLDKKQVNETGWKEFIIQNKNVTIPKKHTTYWCSLIKVPEFKSKHHIKMFEPYVQKGNEGVVHHLLIYECHGKYNESHYGLGSIVTNTPNMPFEECYSSSVVAAWAIGGEVGRHWTIVHMLFI
;
A
#
# COMPACT_ATOMS: atom_id res chain seq x y z
N MET A 1 -28.55 -36.12 -9.54
CA MET A 1 -28.84 -35.00 -10.45
C MET A 1 -27.92 -33.86 -10.05
N ASN A 2 -26.90 -33.59 -10.86
CA ASN A 2 -25.97 -32.49 -10.62
C ASN A 2 -26.66 -31.23 -11.15
N ASN A 3 -27.06 -30.32 -10.25
CA ASN A 3 -27.55 -29.01 -10.62
C ASN A 3 -26.35 -28.15 -10.99
N GLU A 4 -25.90 -28.28 -12.24
CA GLU A 4 -24.94 -27.38 -12.85
C GLU A 4 -25.67 -26.05 -13.11
N VAL A 5 -25.44 -25.08 -12.22
CA VAL A 5 -25.96 -23.72 -12.39
C VAL A 5 -25.12 -23.06 -13.47
N ASP A 6 -25.72 -22.82 -14.63
CA ASP A 6 -25.08 -22.11 -15.75
C ASP A 6 -24.66 -20.70 -15.29
N PRO A 7 -23.39 -20.28 -15.47
CA PRO A 7 -22.94 -18.98 -15.01
C PRO A 7 -23.63 -17.83 -15.73
N GLU A 8 -24.24 -16.92 -14.96
CA GLU A 8 -24.82 -15.69 -15.48
C GLU A 8 -23.75 -14.78 -16.09
N GLN A 9 -23.95 -14.34 -17.33
CA GLN A 9 -23.03 -13.47 -18.06
C GLN A 9 -23.62 -12.06 -18.26
N ARG A 10 -22.82 -11.01 -18.06
CA ARG A 10 -23.22 -9.60 -18.25
C ARG A 10 -22.24 -8.87 -19.16
N LYS A 11 -22.75 -8.05 -20.09
CA LYS A 11 -21.94 -7.16 -20.94
C LYS A 11 -21.40 -5.96 -20.14
N PHE A 12 -20.22 -5.45 -20.51
CA PHE A 12 -19.63 -4.28 -19.85
C PHE A 12 -20.46 -3.00 -20.02
N ASP A 13 -21.12 -2.86 -21.16
CA ASP A 13 -22.04 -1.76 -21.48
C ASP A 13 -23.24 -2.32 -22.25
N THR A 14 -24.40 -1.70 -22.06
CA THR A 14 -25.64 -2.02 -22.77
C THR A 14 -26.29 -0.72 -23.23
N CYS A 15 -27.25 -0.83 -24.16
CA CYS A 15 -28.03 0.32 -24.59
C CYS A 15 -29.15 0.70 -23.62
N ASP A 16 -29.36 -0.08 -22.54
CA ASP A 16 -30.35 0.24 -21.50
C ASP A 16 -29.78 1.35 -20.60
N PRO A 17 -30.39 2.54 -20.54
CA PRO A 17 -29.89 3.63 -19.71
C PRO A 17 -29.99 3.34 -18.20
N ARG A 18 -30.75 2.33 -17.77
CA ARG A 18 -30.86 1.90 -16.37
C ARG A 18 -29.71 0.99 -15.95
N ASP A 19 -29.01 0.40 -16.92
CA ASP A 19 -27.88 -0.46 -16.64
C ASP A 19 -26.65 0.33 -16.19
N ARG A 20 -26.01 -0.15 -15.12
CA ARG A 20 -24.72 0.40 -14.70
C ARG A 20 -23.63 -0.05 -15.67
N LYS A 21 -22.92 0.93 -16.24
CA LYS A 21 -21.75 0.72 -17.09
C LYS A 21 -20.55 0.30 -16.24
N ILE A 22 -19.89 -0.80 -16.59
CA ILE A 22 -18.66 -1.24 -15.94
C ILE A 22 -17.50 -0.41 -16.49
N LYS A 23 -16.89 0.42 -15.63
CA LYS A 23 -15.78 1.33 -15.98
C LYS A 23 -14.66 1.22 -14.93
N ARG A 24 -13.46 1.72 -15.27
CA ARG A 24 -12.25 1.63 -14.41
C ARG A 24 -12.34 2.39 -13.08
N THR A 25 -13.22 3.38 -12.94
CA THR A 25 -13.31 4.21 -11.74
C THR A 25 -14.51 3.82 -10.87
N PRO A 26 -14.31 3.64 -9.55
CA PRO A 26 -15.41 3.55 -8.60
C PRO A 26 -16.25 4.84 -8.65
N ARG A 27 -17.58 4.72 -8.51
CA ARG A 27 -18.49 5.88 -8.39
C ARG A 27 -19.24 5.85 -7.05
N PRO A 28 -19.74 7.01 -6.59
CA PRO A 28 -20.46 7.12 -5.31
C PRO A 28 -21.68 6.19 -5.23
N GLU A 29 -22.04 5.79 -4.00
CA GLU A 29 -23.22 4.97 -3.75
C GLU A 29 -24.52 5.75 -4.06
N ASP A 30 -25.46 5.09 -4.76
CA ASP A 30 -26.82 5.59 -4.94
C ASP A 30 -27.66 5.38 -3.67
N ASP A 31 -28.66 6.23 -3.47
CA ASP A 31 -29.59 6.18 -2.35
C ASP A 31 -30.57 5.00 -2.48
N ILE A 32 -30.15 3.83 -1.99
CA ILE A 32 -30.93 2.59 -1.99
C ILE A 32 -31.68 2.47 -0.66
N LYS A 33 -33.01 2.24 -0.72
CA LYS A 33 -33.88 1.98 0.44
C LYS A 33 -33.28 0.93 1.39
N LYS A 34 -33.46 1.14 2.69
CA LYS A 34 -32.82 0.34 3.75
C LYS A 34 -33.30 -1.13 3.70
N HIS A 35 -32.39 -2.06 3.42
CA HIS A 35 -32.62 -3.50 3.48
C HIS A 35 -32.23 -4.07 4.85
N THR A 36 -32.80 -5.22 5.24
CA THR A 36 -32.47 -5.93 6.52
C THR A 36 -30.98 -6.29 6.61
N TYR A 37 -30.35 -6.63 5.48
CA TYR A 37 -28.92 -6.88 5.36
C TYR A 37 -28.40 -6.10 4.15
N LYS A 38 -27.46 -5.19 4.37
CA LYS A 38 -26.80 -4.38 3.33
C LYS A 38 -25.30 -4.36 3.58
N GLY A 39 -24.51 -4.47 2.51
CA GLY A 39 -23.07 -4.29 2.52
C GLY A 39 -22.58 -3.91 1.13
N SER A 40 -21.39 -3.34 1.05
CA SER A 40 -20.71 -3.05 -0.21
C SER A 40 -19.28 -3.56 -0.15
N ARG A 41 -18.74 -3.92 -1.32
CA ARG A 41 -17.34 -4.33 -1.47
C ARG A 41 -16.78 -3.72 -2.74
N SER A 42 -15.66 -3.02 -2.60
CA SER A 42 -14.91 -2.49 -3.74
C SER A 42 -14.09 -3.61 -4.39
N ILE A 43 -14.22 -3.77 -5.70
CA ILE A 43 -13.44 -4.71 -6.51
C ILE A 43 -13.04 -4.07 -7.84
N LEU A 44 -11.92 -4.51 -8.41
CA LEU A 44 -11.50 -4.11 -9.75
C LEU A 44 -12.03 -5.11 -10.78
N LEU A 45 -13.18 -4.80 -11.39
CA LEU A 45 -13.82 -5.65 -12.41
C LEU A 45 -13.00 -5.76 -13.70
N LEU A 46 -12.34 -4.66 -14.09
CA LEU A 46 -11.50 -4.60 -15.29
C LEU A 46 -10.03 -4.74 -14.88
N ASN A 47 -9.65 -5.92 -14.40
CA ASN A 47 -8.27 -6.21 -14.06
C ASN A 47 -7.51 -6.71 -15.31
N ASN A 48 -6.58 -5.89 -15.82
CA ASN A 48 -5.68 -6.27 -16.91
C ASN A 48 -4.23 -6.50 -16.42
N LEU A 49 -4.06 -6.79 -15.13
CA LEU A 49 -2.76 -7.15 -14.59
C LEU A 49 -2.47 -8.60 -14.97
N ASP A 50 -1.71 -8.77 -16.05
CA ASP A 50 -1.11 -10.06 -16.37
C ASP A 50 -0.37 -10.56 -15.14
N LYS A 51 -0.76 -11.73 -14.61
CA LYS A 51 -0.02 -12.42 -13.56
C LYS A 51 1.27 -12.97 -14.16
N LYS A 52 2.24 -12.09 -14.41
CA LYS A 52 3.55 -12.50 -14.89
C LYS A 52 4.24 -13.20 -13.74
N GLN A 53 4.37 -14.52 -13.85
CA GLN A 53 5.12 -15.32 -12.88
C GLN A 53 6.59 -14.96 -13.01
N VAL A 54 7.18 -14.47 -11.91
CA VAL A 54 8.62 -14.25 -11.80
C VAL A 54 9.22 -15.53 -11.24
N ASN A 55 9.88 -16.32 -12.09
CA ASN A 55 10.67 -17.47 -11.66
C ASN A 55 12.11 -17.05 -11.39
N GLU A 56 12.29 -16.02 -10.55
CA GLU A 56 13.63 -15.62 -10.09
C GLU A 56 13.82 -16.11 -8.66
N THR A 57 15.01 -16.62 -8.37
CA THR A 57 15.42 -17.16 -7.07
C THR A 57 16.54 -16.30 -6.48
N GLY A 58 16.75 -16.36 -5.17
CA GLY A 58 17.86 -15.64 -4.51
C GLY A 58 17.50 -14.23 -4.03
N TRP A 59 16.22 -13.96 -3.81
CA TRP A 59 15.75 -12.72 -3.20
C TRP A 59 16.29 -12.54 -1.78
N LYS A 60 16.61 -11.30 -1.43
CA LYS A 60 16.81 -10.88 -0.05
C LYS A 60 15.54 -10.19 0.44
N GLU A 61 15.09 -10.59 1.61
CA GLU A 61 13.95 -10.00 2.29
C GLU A 61 14.42 -9.36 3.59
N PHE A 62 13.80 -8.23 3.94
CA PHE A 62 14.00 -7.60 5.23
C PHE A 62 12.74 -6.83 5.61
N ILE A 63 12.46 -6.79 6.91
CA ILE A 63 11.28 -6.12 7.46
C ILE A 63 11.68 -4.72 7.91
N ILE A 64 10.94 -3.71 7.43
CA ILE A 64 11.00 -2.34 7.92
C ILE A 64 9.79 -2.15 8.85
N GLN A 65 10.04 -1.95 10.14
CA GLN A 65 8.99 -1.76 11.12
C GLN A 65 9.37 -0.73 12.18
N ASN A 66 8.38 0.05 12.62
CA ASN A 66 8.53 0.87 13.81
C ASN A 66 8.57 -0.01 15.06
N LYS A 67 9.38 0.37 16.05
CA LYS A 67 9.48 -0.36 17.32
C LYS A 67 8.68 0.37 18.41
N ASN A 68 7.83 -0.37 19.13
CA ASN A 68 7.14 0.06 20.35
C ASN A 68 6.42 1.42 20.24
N VAL A 69 5.61 1.60 19.19
CA VAL A 69 4.85 2.85 19.00
C VAL A 69 3.62 2.85 19.89
N THR A 70 3.54 3.84 20.78
CA THR A 70 2.30 4.15 21.51
C THR A 70 1.50 5.17 20.72
N ILE A 71 0.35 4.75 20.19
CA ILE A 71 -0.50 5.61 19.36
C ILE A 71 -1.14 6.71 20.23
N PRO A 72 -0.93 8.00 19.92
CA PRO A 72 -1.55 9.10 20.65
C PRO A 72 -3.07 9.08 20.56
N LYS A 73 -3.76 9.64 21.57
CA LYS A 73 -5.21 9.84 21.57
C LYS A 73 -5.65 11.01 20.66
N LYS A 74 -5.12 11.09 19.45
CA LYS A 74 -5.49 12.08 18.42
C LYS A 74 -6.27 11.38 17.31
N HIS A 75 -7.16 12.11 16.64
CA HIS A 75 -7.94 11.59 15.50
C HIS A 75 -7.04 11.06 14.36
N THR A 76 -5.94 11.76 14.08
CA THR A 76 -4.96 11.36 13.07
C THR A 76 -3.57 11.52 13.65
N THR A 77 -2.73 10.50 13.45
CA THR A 77 -1.30 10.54 13.82
C THR A 77 -0.46 10.15 12.61
N TYR A 78 0.46 11.02 12.23
CA TYR A 78 1.55 10.69 11.32
C TYR A 78 2.79 10.37 12.15
N TRP A 79 3.29 9.15 12.03
CA TRP A 79 4.45 8.67 12.77
C TRP A 79 5.58 8.40 11.80
N CYS A 80 6.72 9.05 12.00
CA CYS A 80 7.91 8.83 11.20
C CYS A 80 9.03 8.30 12.09
N SER A 81 9.84 7.38 11.57
CA SER A 81 11.09 6.96 12.18
C SER A 81 12.15 6.80 11.10
N LEU A 82 13.40 7.00 11.50
CA LEU A 82 14.55 6.66 10.66
C LEU A 82 14.91 5.19 10.91
N ILE A 83 14.86 4.36 9.88
CA ILE A 83 15.16 2.92 10.00
C ILE A 83 16.39 2.60 9.16
N LYS A 84 17.40 2.00 9.81
CA LYS A 84 18.60 1.51 9.12
C LYS A 84 18.25 0.25 8.36
N VAL A 85 18.39 0.30 7.03
CA VAL A 85 18.27 -0.87 6.16
C VAL A 85 19.60 -1.66 6.16
N PRO A 86 19.60 -2.95 5.77
CA PRO A 86 20.83 -3.72 5.63
C PRO A 86 21.82 -3.04 4.69
N GLU A 87 23.12 -3.16 4.99
CA GLU A 87 24.16 -2.67 4.09
C GLU A 87 24.26 -3.54 2.84
N PHE A 88 24.26 -2.90 1.68
CA PHE A 88 24.38 -3.58 0.38
C PHE A 88 25.72 -3.20 -0.26
N LYS A 89 26.55 -4.20 -0.58
CA LYS A 89 27.86 -3.99 -1.24
C LYS A 89 27.75 -3.64 -2.72
N SER A 90 26.55 -3.73 -3.29
CA SER A 90 26.27 -3.46 -4.69
C SER A 90 24.84 -2.92 -4.82
N LYS A 91 24.51 -2.39 -5.99
CA LYS A 91 23.17 -1.93 -6.33
C LYS A 91 22.17 -3.08 -6.32
N HIS A 92 21.03 -2.88 -5.65
CA HIS A 92 19.91 -3.83 -5.61
C HIS A 92 18.64 -3.12 -6.10
N HIS A 93 17.69 -3.89 -6.66
CA HIS A 93 16.39 -3.39 -7.08
C HIS A 93 15.30 -4.00 -6.20
N ILE A 94 14.40 -3.15 -5.69
CA ILE A 94 13.19 -3.60 -4.99
C ILE A 94 12.17 -4.02 -6.05
N LYS A 95 11.85 -5.31 -6.10
CA LYS A 95 10.84 -5.86 -7.03
C LYS A 95 9.47 -6.07 -6.40
N MET A 96 9.44 -6.17 -5.07
CA MET A 96 8.23 -6.44 -4.31
C MET A 96 8.30 -5.74 -2.97
N PHE A 97 7.16 -5.23 -2.54
CA PHE A 97 6.92 -4.83 -1.16
C PHE A 97 5.51 -5.24 -0.77
N GLU A 98 5.34 -5.54 0.52
CA GLU A 98 4.05 -5.87 1.11
C GLU A 98 3.88 -5.14 2.45
N PRO A 99 2.64 -4.81 2.84
CA PRO A 99 2.39 -4.21 4.13
C PRO A 99 2.67 -5.23 5.25
N TYR A 100 3.48 -4.84 6.22
CA TYR A 100 3.65 -5.59 7.46
C TYR A 100 2.94 -4.85 8.60
N VAL A 101 1.71 -5.28 8.90
CA VAL A 101 0.89 -4.71 10.00
C VAL A 101 0.75 -5.74 11.10
N GLN A 102 1.08 -5.35 12.33
CA GLN A 102 0.91 -6.22 13.49
C GLN A 102 -0.57 -6.58 13.69
N LYS A 103 -0.83 -7.86 13.95
CA LYS A 103 -2.18 -8.37 14.22
C LYS A 103 -2.88 -7.57 15.32
N GLY A 104 -4.11 -7.17 15.06
CA GLY A 104 -4.94 -6.33 15.94
C GLY A 104 -4.86 -4.83 15.62
N ASN A 105 -3.91 -4.39 14.79
CA ASN A 105 -3.72 -2.99 14.42
C ASN A 105 -4.25 -2.65 13.00
N GLU A 106 -4.87 -3.61 12.31
CA GLU A 106 -5.36 -3.45 10.92
C GLU A 106 -6.41 -2.34 10.80
N GLY A 107 -7.18 -2.09 11.87
CA GLY A 107 -8.16 -1.01 11.92
C GLY A 107 -7.57 0.39 12.16
N VAL A 108 -6.28 0.49 12.48
CA VAL A 108 -5.64 1.77 12.86
C VAL A 108 -4.61 2.22 11.82
N VAL A 109 -3.94 1.30 11.14
CA VAL A 109 -2.96 1.63 10.09
C VAL A 109 -3.66 1.83 8.75
N HIS A 110 -3.71 3.08 8.26
CA HIS A 110 -4.34 3.41 6.98
C HIS A 110 -3.35 3.53 5.81
N HIS A 111 -2.19 4.13 6.06
CA HIS A 111 -1.16 4.36 5.04
C HIS A 111 0.22 3.97 5.57
N LEU A 112 1.07 3.45 4.68
CA LEU A 112 2.48 3.22 4.92
C LEU A 112 3.28 3.88 3.79
N LEU A 113 4.29 4.66 4.14
CA LEU A 113 5.17 5.34 3.18
C LEU A 113 6.63 5.07 3.56
N ILE A 114 7.44 4.76 2.57
CA ILE A 114 8.89 4.57 2.72
C ILE A 114 9.58 5.58 1.83
N TYR A 115 10.49 6.34 2.43
CA TYR A 115 11.32 7.33 1.76
C TYR A 115 12.80 6.89 1.82
N GLU A 116 13.54 7.13 0.75
CA GLU A 116 14.99 6.98 0.73
C GLU A 116 15.62 8.33 1.10
N CYS A 117 16.19 8.41 2.30
CA CYS A 117 16.86 9.62 2.77
C CYS A 117 18.37 9.53 2.61
N HIS A 118 18.99 10.62 2.16
CA HIS A 118 20.43 10.76 2.06
C HIS A 118 20.93 11.74 3.12
N GLY A 119 21.88 11.31 3.95
CA GLY A 119 22.42 12.13 5.02
C GLY A 119 23.40 11.38 5.89
N LYS A 120 24.14 12.12 6.72
CA LYS A 120 25.05 11.54 7.73
C LYS A 120 24.26 11.32 9.02
N TYR A 121 23.75 10.12 9.21
CA TYR A 121 23.05 9.72 10.44
C TYR A 121 23.98 8.89 11.33
N ASN A 122 23.86 9.05 12.65
CA ASN A 122 24.56 8.22 13.64
C ASN A 122 23.60 7.17 14.21
N GLU A 123 24.13 6.19 14.95
CA GLU A 123 23.32 5.10 15.53
C GLU A 123 22.20 5.60 16.44
N SER A 124 22.39 6.76 17.10
CA SER A 124 21.34 7.37 17.92
C SER A 124 20.14 7.90 17.15
N HIS A 125 20.25 8.18 15.84
CA HIS A 125 19.11 8.64 15.04
C HIS A 125 18.17 7.50 14.64
N TYR A 126 18.67 6.26 14.56
CA TYR A 126 17.87 5.13 14.09
C TYR A 126 16.93 4.60 15.16
N GLY A 127 15.72 4.24 14.76
CA GLY A 127 14.69 3.69 15.64
C GLY A 127 13.99 4.72 16.53
N LEU A 128 14.44 5.98 16.53
CA LEU A 128 13.70 7.08 17.12
C LEU A 128 12.52 7.43 16.21
N GLY A 129 11.33 7.09 16.69
CA GLY A 129 10.08 7.48 16.07
C GLY A 129 9.49 8.71 16.76
N SER A 130 8.91 9.61 15.98
CA SER A 130 8.20 10.77 16.52
C SER A 130 6.95 11.09 15.70
N ILE A 131 6.06 11.87 16.32
CA ILE A 131 4.91 12.43 15.64
C ILE A 131 5.42 13.58 14.77
N VAL A 132 5.15 13.53 13.47
CA VAL A 132 5.48 14.63 12.56
C VAL A 132 4.29 15.57 12.51
N THR A 133 4.48 16.79 13.01
CA THR A 133 3.42 17.79 13.16
C THR A 133 3.40 18.86 12.09
N ASN A 134 4.51 19.03 11.35
CA ASN A 134 4.71 20.25 10.58
C ASN A 134 4.17 20.17 9.15
N THR A 135 3.86 18.96 8.64
CA THR A 135 3.28 18.75 7.30
C THR A 135 2.68 17.35 7.18
N PRO A 136 1.36 17.19 6.92
CA PRO A 136 0.78 15.88 6.62
C PRO A 136 1.49 15.22 5.44
N ASN A 137 1.82 13.93 5.56
CA ASN A 137 2.47 13.10 4.53
C ASN A 137 3.90 13.48 4.11
N MET A 138 4.54 14.48 4.71
CA MET A 138 5.95 14.76 4.42
C MET A 138 6.87 13.89 5.30
N PRO A 139 8.05 13.51 4.79
CA PRO A 139 9.04 12.82 5.60
C PRO A 139 9.65 13.76 6.65
N PHE A 140 10.62 13.29 7.45
CA PHE A 140 11.44 14.18 8.28
C PHE A 140 12.02 15.34 7.46
N GLU A 141 12.31 16.49 8.08
CA GLU A 141 12.86 17.65 7.38
C GLU A 141 14.18 17.30 6.66
N GLU A 142 14.99 16.45 7.30
CA GLU A 142 16.23 15.90 6.77
C GLU A 142 16.04 14.96 5.55
N CYS A 143 14.78 14.63 5.25
CA CYS A 143 14.37 13.75 4.16
C CYS A 143 13.48 14.51 3.14
N TYR A 144 13.38 15.84 3.16
CA TYR A 144 12.53 16.56 2.22
C TYR A 144 12.95 16.44 0.75
N SER A 145 14.23 16.16 0.49
CA SER A 145 14.74 15.85 -0.86
C SER A 145 14.65 14.36 -1.23
N SER A 146 14.04 13.54 -0.37
CA SER A 146 13.95 12.09 -0.55
C SER A 146 12.98 11.67 -1.64
N SER A 147 13.26 10.53 -2.26
CA SER A 147 12.34 9.86 -3.17
C SER A 147 11.44 8.86 -2.43
N VAL A 148 10.18 8.77 -2.85
CA VAL A 148 9.26 7.71 -2.37
C VAL A 148 9.71 6.39 -2.99
N VAL A 149 9.97 5.41 -2.13
CA VAL A 149 10.42 4.07 -2.49
C VAL A 149 9.24 3.13 -2.65
N ALA A 150 8.34 3.19 -1.66
CA ALA A 150 7.15 2.36 -1.60
C ALA A 150 6.04 3.12 -0.91
N ALA A 151 4.82 2.85 -1.34
CA ALA A 151 3.61 3.39 -0.74
C ALA A 151 2.55 2.30 -0.70
N TRP A 152 1.81 2.26 0.40
CA TRP A 152 0.69 1.38 0.59
C TRP A 152 -0.46 2.11 1.29
N ALA A 153 -1.68 1.75 0.94
CA ALA A 153 -2.91 2.23 1.55
C ALA A 153 -3.91 1.08 1.70
N ILE A 154 -4.92 1.24 2.56
CA ILE A 154 -6.01 0.26 2.71
C ILE A 154 -6.60 -0.14 1.34
N GLY A 155 -6.78 -1.45 1.16
CA GLY A 155 -7.25 -2.04 -0.11
C GLY A 155 -6.12 -2.31 -1.12
N GLY A 156 -4.89 -1.86 -0.86
CA GLY A 156 -3.72 -2.25 -1.61
C GLY A 156 -3.29 -3.68 -1.29
N GLU A 157 -3.08 -4.49 -2.34
CA GLU A 157 -2.46 -5.80 -2.22
C GLU A 157 -0.93 -5.69 -2.41
N VAL A 158 -0.23 -6.83 -2.46
CA VAL A 158 1.22 -6.87 -2.69
C VAL A 158 1.58 -6.08 -3.94
N GLY A 159 2.41 -5.05 -3.78
CA GLY A 159 2.91 -4.25 -4.88
C GLY A 159 4.00 -5.02 -5.62
N ARG A 160 3.66 -5.63 -6.75
CA ARG A 160 4.65 -6.19 -7.69
C ARG A 160 5.04 -5.10 -8.67
N HIS A 161 6.22 -4.52 -8.48
CA HIS A 161 6.68 -3.40 -9.29
C HIS A 161 7.82 -3.83 -10.21
N TRP A 162 7.68 -3.49 -11.50
CA TRP A 162 8.67 -3.82 -12.54
C TRP A 162 9.49 -2.62 -12.98
N THR A 163 9.11 -1.41 -12.56
CA THR A 163 9.94 -0.23 -12.79
C THR A 163 11.15 -0.35 -11.90
N ILE A 164 12.31 -0.34 -12.54
CA ILE A 164 13.60 -0.38 -11.87
C ILE A 164 13.74 0.93 -11.09
N VAL A 165 13.54 0.89 -9.76
CA VAL A 165 13.96 1.97 -8.88
C VAL A 165 15.46 1.78 -8.66
N HIS A 166 16.25 2.62 -9.31
CA HIS A 166 17.69 2.65 -9.14
C HIS A 166 18.04 3.36 -7.84
N MET A 167 18.20 2.60 -6.75
CA MET A 167 18.80 3.11 -5.52
C MET A 167 20.32 3.03 -5.62
N LEU A 168 21.00 4.17 -5.56
CA LEU A 168 22.46 4.24 -5.51
C LEU A 168 22.85 4.68 -4.09
N PHE A 169 23.24 3.70 -3.27
CA PHE A 169 23.91 3.97 -2.00
C PHE A 169 25.38 4.27 -2.33
N ILE A 170 25.78 5.54 -2.30
CA ILE A 170 27.18 5.97 -2.40
C ILE A 170 27.74 6.09 -0.97
#